data_AF-A0A259LW69-F1
#
_entry.id   AF-A0A259LW69-F1
#
_cell.length_a   1.000
_cell.length_b   1.000
_cell.length_c   1.000
_cell.angle_alpha   90.00
_cell.angle_beta   90.00
_cell.angle_gamma   90.00
#
_symmetry.space_group_name_H-M   'P 1'
#
loop_
_entity.id
_entity.type
_entity.pdbx_description
1 polymer ?
#
loop_
_entity_poly.entity_id
_entity_poly.type
_entity_poly.pdbx_seq_one_letter_code
_entity_poly.pdbx_strand_id
1 'polypeptide(L)'
;MNRLKFAAGLLGMMLFAAGSASADDCTGTLRTSAVSATLRPVTTGEQLQAALKDIDAIVAQCPADPWINALGAEMDLRVYNALLAANNNQVNQQAFDFLQRGLARSDVYMNTAADMRGEVFAIQTEHGKGNLTHSFASTNRKSILQIFMAMARLGQVHPYFKAETPKTCTGWLTSDTQTVGYAMETEADLIFRPFIDAAAEACRGEGNDRLPLAVASQAYVRLVERGALTFRSDVSKALLKARDYRDAYLSRGGFDFHYSKFDADRLDRELRKHEVDPMAGRLAREQWFTDEHFAREKMQFSLAWALSEEWAAISEKLAKGEIELAAGGTQYTRFVYDVLNDGREAGKEAETKAALRTALSDVQQSRVRAIAMADYELPPQWLYDMLMKTAAAPPGGN
;
A
#
# COMPACT_ATOMS: atom_id res chain seq x y z
N MET A 1 -6.41 26.18 28.47
CA MET A 1 -5.61 24.93 28.41
C MET A 1 -4.55 25.01 29.49
N ASN A 2 -4.76 24.31 30.62
CA ASN A 2 -3.80 24.29 31.72
C ASN A 2 -2.59 23.47 31.31
N ARG A 3 -1.42 24.12 31.18
CA ARG A 3 -0.15 23.44 30.98
C ARG A 3 0.14 22.60 32.21
N LEU A 4 0.25 21.28 32.04
CA LEU A 4 0.83 20.39 33.05
C LEU A 4 2.22 20.91 33.38
N LYS A 5 2.40 21.46 34.59
CA LYS A 5 3.72 21.85 35.09
C LYS A 5 4.47 20.58 35.45
N PHE A 6 5.18 20.02 34.48
CA PHE A 6 6.17 19.00 34.73
C PHE A 6 7.37 19.70 35.36
N ALA A 7 7.57 19.53 36.66
CA ALA A 7 8.91 19.68 37.21
C ALA A 7 9.75 18.60 36.54
N ALA A 8 10.84 18.99 35.87
CA ALA A 8 11.83 18.06 35.33
C ALA A 8 12.56 17.38 36.50
N GLY A 9 11.84 16.57 37.26
CA GLY A 9 12.40 15.64 38.23
C GLY A 9 12.83 14.41 37.47
N LEU A 10 14.11 14.03 37.63
CA LEU A 10 14.68 12.80 37.10
C LEU A 10 13.69 11.62 37.27
N LEU A 11 13.09 11.12 36.18
CA LEU A 11 12.61 9.75 36.17
C LEU A 11 13.84 8.87 35.97
N GLY A 12 14.47 8.49 37.08
CA GLY A 12 15.49 7.45 37.06
C GLY A 12 14.88 6.13 36.61
N MET A 13 15.48 5.47 35.61
CA MET A 13 15.20 4.07 35.31
C MET A 13 15.50 3.23 36.55
N MET A 14 14.47 2.69 37.20
CA MET A 14 14.64 1.76 38.31
C MET A 14 14.50 0.33 37.79
N LEU A 15 15.58 -0.44 37.90
CA LEU A 15 15.57 -1.90 37.74
C LEU A 15 15.03 -2.51 39.04
N PHE A 16 13.80 -3.04 39.01
CA PHE A 16 13.24 -3.83 40.11
C PHE A 16 13.35 -5.32 39.76
N ALA A 17 13.89 -6.12 40.69
CA ALA A 17 13.73 -7.56 40.68
C ALA A 17 12.33 -7.88 41.24
N ALA A 18 11.35 -8.10 40.38
CA ALA A 18 10.03 -8.60 40.76
C ALA A 18 10.02 -10.13 40.62
N GLY A 19 9.40 -10.82 41.58
CA GLY A 19 9.08 -12.24 41.41
C GLY A 19 8.07 -12.44 40.27
N SER A 20 8.18 -13.55 39.53
CA SER A 20 7.21 -13.90 38.50
C SER A 20 5.86 -14.25 39.13
N ALA A 21 4.79 -13.59 38.69
CA ALA A 21 3.43 -13.92 39.11
C ALA A 21 2.93 -15.20 38.42
N SER A 22 1.87 -15.81 38.97
CA SER A 22 1.21 -16.93 38.29
C SER A 22 0.44 -16.47 37.05
N ALA A 23 0.18 -17.38 36.10
CA ALA A 23 -0.60 -17.05 34.90
C ALA A 23 -2.03 -16.58 35.25
N ASP A 24 -2.64 -17.14 36.29
CA ASP A 24 -3.97 -16.74 36.76
C ASP A 24 -3.97 -15.32 37.34
N ASP A 25 -2.91 -14.94 38.05
CA ASP A 25 -2.75 -13.58 38.57
C ASP A 25 -2.57 -12.55 37.43
N CYS A 26 -1.78 -12.91 36.41
CA CYS A 26 -1.55 -12.08 35.23
C CYS A 26 -2.82 -11.85 34.41
N THR A 27 -3.66 -12.88 34.25
CA THR A 27 -4.88 -12.79 33.46
C THR A 27 -6.08 -12.22 34.24
N GLY A 28 -6.05 -12.26 35.57
CA GLY A 28 -7.08 -11.75 36.48
C GLY A 28 -6.74 -10.42 37.17
N THR A 29 -6.23 -10.51 38.41
CA THR A 29 -6.04 -9.36 39.31
C THR A 29 -5.10 -8.32 38.73
N LEU A 30 -3.92 -8.74 38.24
CA LEU A 30 -2.90 -7.82 37.76
C LEU A 30 -3.33 -7.10 36.48
N ARG A 31 -4.06 -7.76 35.58
CA ARG A 31 -4.67 -7.12 34.41
C ARG A 31 -5.67 -6.04 34.82
N THR A 32 -6.53 -6.32 35.79
CA THR A 32 -7.49 -5.32 36.32
C THR A 32 -6.76 -4.13 36.94
N SER A 33 -5.69 -4.37 37.70
CA SER A 33 -4.84 -3.31 38.24
C SER A 33 -4.13 -2.49 37.15
N ALA A 34 -3.66 -3.13 36.07
CA ALA A 34 -3.04 -2.44 34.94
C ALA A 34 -4.04 -1.53 34.21
N VAL A 35 -5.28 -1.99 34.02
CA VAL A 35 -6.36 -1.17 33.48
C VAL A 35 -6.65 0.01 34.41
N SER A 36 -6.74 -0.21 35.71
CA SER A 36 -6.97 0.87 36.69
C SER A 36 -5.86 1.93 36.62
N ALA A 37 -4.59 1.51 36.65
CA ALA A 37 -3.45 2.42 36.54
C ALA A 37 -3.48 3.21 35.23
N THR A 38 -3.89 2.59 34.12
CA THR A 38 -3.98 3.24 32.82
C THR A 38 -5.16 4.20 32.71
N LEU A 39 -6.33 3.87 33.28
CA LEU A 39 -7.51 4.74 33.27
C LEU A 39 -7.45 5.85 34.32
N ARG A 40 -6.52 5.78 35.29
CA ARG A 40 -6.36 6.75 36.35
C ARG A 40 -6.29 8.19 35.76
N PRO A 41 -7.15 9.11 36.22
CA PRO A 41 -7.07 10.51 35.84
C PRO A 41 -5.72 11.09 36.24
N VAL A 42 -5.06 11.74 35.28
CA VAL A 42 -3.75 12.38 35.49
C VAL A 42 -3.89 13.87 35.22
N THR A 43 -3.75 14.67 36.27
CA THR A 43 -3.77 16.14 36.22
C THR A 43 -2.42 16.75 36.66
N THR A 44 -1.51 15.95 37.22
CA THR A 44 -0.16 16.36 37.62
C THR A 44 0.91 15.37 37.16
N GLY A 45 2.17 15.81 37.12
CA GLY A 45 3.31 14.93 36.80
C GLY A 45 3.53 13.83 37.84
N GLU A 46 3.28 14.10 39.12
CA GLU A 46 3.38 13.12 40.21
C GLU A 46 2.36 11.98 40.06
N GLN A 47 1.12 12.31 39.66
CA GLN A 47 0.10 11.30 39.37
C GLN A 47 0.47 10.44 38.16
N LEU A 48 1.08 11.04 37.13
CA LEU A 48 1.57 10.29 35.98
C LEU A 48 2.71 9.35 36.38
N GLN A 49 3.66 9.84 37.17
CA GLN A 49 4.78 9.04 37.66
C GLN A 49 4.33 7.88 38.55
N ALA A 50 3.33 8.10 39.41
CA ALA A 50 2.74 7.04 40.22
C ALA A 50 2.07 5.98 39.35
N ALA A 51 1.25 6.39 38.37
CA ALA A 51 0.61 5.47 37.43
C ALA A 51 1.63 4.68 36.58
N LEU A 52 2.71 5.34 36.15
CA LEU A 52 3.84 4.71 35.46
C LEU A 52 4.54 3.67 36.34
N LYS A 53 4.82 4.01 37.60
CA LYS A 53 5.45 3.09 38.53
C LYS A 53 4.60 1.85 38.78
N ASP A 54 3.29 2.03 38.95
CA ASP A 54 2.35 0.93 39.15
C ASP A 54 2.35 -0.01 37.94
N ILE A 55 2.26 0.53 36.72
CA ILE A 55 2.24 -0.32 35.52
C ILE A 55 3.60 -0.98 35.24
N ASP A 56 4.71 -0.30 35.49
CA ASP A 56 6.06 -0.88 35.34
C ASP A 56 6.26 -2.06 36.31
N ALA A 57 5.75 -1.96 37.54
CA ALA A 57 5.78 -3.06 38.50
C ALA A 57 4.90 -4.25 38.09
N ILE A 58 3.77 -4.00 37.43
CA ILE A 58 2.88 -5.06 36.93
C ILE A 58 3.50 -5.74 35.68
N VAL A 59 4.07 -4.97 34.76
CA VAL A 59 4.79 -5.50 33.59
C VAL A 59 5.96 -6.38 34.03
N ALA A 60 6.70 -5.97 35.06
CA ALA A 60 7.80 -6.78 35.60
C ALA A 60 7.35 -8.15 36.16
N GLN A 61 6.14 -8.22 36.72
CA GLN A 61 5.56 -9.48 37.24
C GLN A 61 4.98 -10.36 36.14
N CYS A 62 4.46 -9.75 35.07
CA CYS A 62 3.80 -10.42 33.94
C CYS A 62 4.42 -10.02 32.59
N PRO A 63 5.72 -10.27 32.38
CA PRO A 63 6.44 -9.73 31.21
C PRO A 63 5.95 -10.29 29.88
N ALA A 64 5.32 -11.47 29.89
CA ALA A 64 4.79 -12.13 28.69
C ALA A 64 3.29 -11.90 28.46
N ASP A 65 2.55 -11.24 29.36
CA ASP A 65 1.12 -11.01 29.16
C ASP A 65 0.90 -9.92 28.09
N PRO A 66 0.15 -10.22 27.02
CA PRO A 66 0.00 -9.30 25.90
C PRO A 66 -0.72 -8.01 26.30
N TRP A 67 -1.77 -8.10 27.11
CA TRP A 67 -2.61 -6.95 27.45
C TRP A 67 -1.94 -6.02 28.45
N ILE A 68 -1.25 -6.58 29.45
CA ILE A 68 -0.45 -5.81 30.40
C ILE A 68 0.63 -5.01 29.65
N ASN A 69 1.29 -5.63 28.67
CA ASN A 69 2.27 -4.92 27.84
C ASN A 69 1.63 -3.86 26.93
N ALA A 70 0.47 -4.12 26.33
CA ALA A 70 -0.25 -3.11 25.54
C ALA A 70 -0.64 -1.88 26.38
N LEU A 71 -1.09 -2.10 27.62
CA LEU A 71 -1.38 -1.03 28.58
C LEU A 71 -0.10 -0.30 29.02
N GLY A 72 1.00 -1.03 29.23
CA GLY A 72 2.31 -0.45 29.50
C GLY A 72 2.81 0.44 28.35
N ALA A 73 2.59 0.03 27.10
CA ALA A 73 2.89 0.84 25.92
C ALA A 73 2.03 2.12 25.85
N GLU A 74 0.76 2.04 26.26
CA GLU A 74 -0.12 3.22 26.39
C GLU A 74 0.37 4.18 27.45
N MET A 75 0.81 3.68 28.61
CA MET A 75 1.41 4.54 29.61
C MET A 75 2.69 5.20 29.11
N ASP A 76 3.56 4.47 28.41
CA ASP A 76 4.77 5.03 27.81
C ASP A 76 4.47 6.13 26.80
N LEU A 77 3.44 5.96 25.97
CA LEU A 77 2.98 6.99 25.03
C LEU A 77 2.43 8.23 25.75
N ARG A 78 1.69 8.05 26.85
CA ARG A 78 1.23 9.16 27.70
C ARG A 78 2.39 9.93 28.33
N VAL A 79 3.40 9.22 28.81
CA VAL A 79 4.63 9.82 29.38
C VAL A 79 5.41 10.56 28.30
N TYR A 80 5.59 9.97 27.11
CA TYR A 80 6.17 10.64 25.94
C TYR A 80 5.48 11.98 25.66
N ASN A 81 4.15 11.97 25.55
CA ASN A 81 3.37 13.18 25.26
C ASN A 81 3.51 14.25 26.37
N ALA A 82 3.56 13.82 27.63
CA ALA A 82 3.75 14.74 28.75
C ALA A 82 5.15 15.37 28.75
N LEU A 83 6.19 14.59 28.48
CA LEU A 83 7.57 15.09 28.35
C LEU A 83 7.73 16.02 27.15
N LEU A 84 7.08 15.70 26.03
CA LEU A 84 7.05 16.54 24.84
C LEU A 84 6.42 17.91 25.15
N ALA A 85 5.25 17.91 25.80
CA ALA A 85 4.57 19.14 26.21
C ALA A 85 5.39 19.96 27.22
N ALA A 86 6.11 19.30 28.12
CA ALA A 86 7.02 19.95 29.08
C ALA A 86 8.24 20.58 28.39
N ASN A 87 8.71 19.98 27.30
CA ASN A 87 9.90 20.38 26.57
C ASN A 87 9.58 21.22 25.31
N ASN A 88 8.60 22.12 25.39
CA ASN A 88 8.20 23.01 24.27
C ASN A 88 7.92 22.27 22.95
N ASN A 89 7.34 21.08 23.04
CA ASN A 89 7.07 20.18 21.91
C ASN A 89 8.32 19.70 21.14
N GLN A 90 9.50 19.70 21.79
CA GLN A 90 10.72 19.12 21.25
C GLN A 90 10.97 17.75 21.87
N VAL A 91 11.32 16.76 21.05
CA VAL A 91 11.67 15.42 21.53
C VAL A 91 13.07 15.47 22.17
N ASN A 92 13.15 15.12 23.45
CA ASN A 92 14.42 14.89 24.15
C ASN A 92 14.70 13.38 24.29
N GLN A 93 15.90 13.02 24.74
CA GLN A 93 16.30 11.62 24.89
C GLN A 93 15.33 10.82 25.77
N GLN A 94 14.89 11.40 26.88
CA GLN A 94 13.99 10.72 27.81
C GLN A 94 12.64 10.40 27.17
N ALA A 95 12.04 11.34 26.44
CA ALA A 95 10.82 11.10 25.69
C ALA A 95 11.04 10.00 24.65
N PHE A 96 12.14 10.06 23.91
CA PHE A 96 12.50 9.03 22.94
C PHE A 96 12.65 7.64 23.57
N ASP A 97 13.29 7.53 24.73
CA ASP A 97 13.47 6.26 25.44
C ASP A 97 12.11 5.64 25.84
N PHE A 98 11.15 6.46 26.30
CA PHE A 98 9.79 5.99 26.57
C PHE A 98 9.08 5.52 25.30
N LEU A 99 9.24 6.22 24.18
CA LEU A 99 8.66 5.81 22.91
C LEU A 99 9.25 4.47 22.43
N GLN A 100 10.57 4.26 22.58
CA GLN A 100 11.23 2.98 22.28
C GLN A 100 10.74 1.86 23.17
N ARG A 101 10.58 2.13 24.48
CA ARG A 101 10.03 1.16 25.43
C ARG A 101 8.58 0.81 25.07
N GLY A 102 7.77 1.79 24.68
CA GLY A 102 6.40 1.58 24.23
C GLY A 102 6.34 0.69 22.99
N LEU A 103 7.24 0.88 22.02
CA LEU A 103 7.33 0.00 20.85
C LEU A 103 7.65 -1.44 21.26
N ALA A 104 8.68 -1.63 22.08
CA ALA A 104 9.10 -2.95 22.55
C ALA A 104 8.00 -3.68 23.36
N ARG A 105 7.24 -2.94 24.18
CA ARG A 105 6.07 -3.50 24.88
C ARG A 105 4.95 -3.88 23.92
N SER A 106 4.66 -3.02 22.95
CA SER A 106 3.65 -3.33 21.93
C SER A 106 4.03 -4.58 21.13
N ASP A 107 5.33 -4.86 20.93
CA ASP A 107 5.80 -6.09 20.29
C ASP A 107 5.40 -7.35 21.07
N VAL A 108 5.29 -7.30 22.40
CA VAL A 108 4.83 -8.47 23.19
C VAL A 108 3.40 -8.84 22.83
N TYR A 109 2.48 -7.87 22.85
CA TYR A 109 1.10 -8.08 22.39
C TYR A 109 1.07 -8.58 20.95
N MET A 110 1.93 -7.99 20.10
CA MET A 110 1.98 -8.36 18.69
C MET A 110 2.53 -9.77 18.44
N ASN A 111 3.47 -10.24 19.24
CA ASN A 111 4.10 -11.57 19.06
C ASN A 111 3.28 -12.72 19.67
N THR A 112 2.34 -12.45 20.58
CA THR A 112 1.41 -13.46 21.09
C THR A 112 0.46 -13.94 20.00
N ALA A 113 0.11 -15.23 19.89
CA ALA A 113 -0.84 -15.72 18.88
C ALA A 113 -2.26 -15.13 19.07
N ALA A 114 -3.01 -14.93 17.98
CA ALA A 114 -4.28 -14.19 18.01
C ALA A 114 -5.36 -14.82 18.91
N ASP A 115 -5.42 -16.15 18.91
CA ASP A 115 -6.27 -16.96 19.80
C ASP A 115 -5.91 -16.81 21.28
N MET A 116 -4.63 -16.57 21.59
CA MET A 116 -4.16 -16.34 22.95
C MET A 116 -4.35 -14.90 23.44
N ARG A 117 -4.64 -13.94 22.56
CA ARG A 117 -4.85 -12.54 22.97
C ARG A 117 -6.21 -12.35 23.61
N GLY A 118 -7.28 -12.71 22.88
CA GLY A 118 -8.68 -12.61 23.32
C GLY A 118 -9.13 -11.21 23.75
N GLU A 119 -10.23 -10.69 23.21
CA GLU A 119 -10.76 -9.40 23.70
C GLU A 119 -11.33 -9.53 25.12
N VAL A 120 -11.08 -8.54 25.97
CA VAL A 120 -11.57 -8.51 27.35
C VAL A 120 -12.44 -7.28 27.55
N PHE A 121 -13.70 -7.48 27.90
CA PHE A 121 -14.68 -6.42 28.00
C PHE A 121 -15.11 -6.16 29.43
N ALA A 122 -15.58 -4.94 29.67
CA ALA A 122 -16.27 -4.56 30.89
C ALA A 122 -15.45 -4.73 32.18
N ILE A 123 -14.14 -4.51 32.11
CA ILE A 123 -13.28 -4.52 33.29
C ILE A 123 -13.66 -3.33 34.16
N GLN A 124 -14.31 -3.60 35.29
CA GLN A 124 -14.71 -2.58 36.23
C GLN A 124 -13.51 -2.19 37.11
N THR A 125 -13.19 -0.91 37.14
CA THR A 125 -12.15 -0.34 38.00
C THR A 125 -12.72 0.78 38.86
N GLU A 126 -11.97 1.21 39.86
CA GLU A 126 -12.27 2.40 40.68
C GLU A 126 -12.32 3.70 39.85
N HIS A 127 -11.75 3.70 38.65
CA HIS A 127 -11.65 4.86 37.77
C HIS A 127 -12.59 4.78 36.55
N GLY A 128 -13.42 3.74 36.47
CA GLY A 128 -14.38 3.55 35.38
C GLY A 128 -14.32 2.15 34.76
N LYS A 129 -14.92 2.01 33.59
CA LYS A 129 -15.02 0.75 32.85
C LYS A 129 -14.02 0.74 31.70
N GLY A 130 -13.16 -0.28 31.64
CA GLY A 130 -12.17 -0.49 30.58
C GLY A 130 -12.54 -1.65 29.66
N ASN A 131 -12.14 -1.54 28.38
CA ASN A 131 -12.18 -2.63 27.41
C ASN A 131 -10.78 -2.79 26.80
N LEU A 132 -10.37 -4.03 26.61
CA LEU A 132 -9.13 -4.43 25.98
C LEU A 132 -9.48 -5.08 24.65
N THR A 133 -9.41 -4.29 23.59
CA THR A 133 -9.78 -4.69 22.23
C THR A 133 -8.58 -4.63 21.32
N HIS A 134 -8.62 -5.39 20.22
CA HIS A 134 -7.57 -5.31 19.21
C HIS A 134 -7.39 -3.88 18.72
N SER A 135 -8.48 -3.13 18.59
CA SER A 135 -8.47 -1.73 18.17
C SER A 135 -7.66 -0.83 19.12
N PHE A 136 -7.74 -1.06 20.44
CA PHE A 136 -6.93 -0.33 21.42
C PHE A 136 -5.43 -0.55 21.18
N ALA A 137 -4.99 -1.81 21.15
CA ALA A 137 -3.58 -2.15 20.95
C ALA A 137 -3.06 -1.69 19.58
N SER A 138 -3.86 -1.84 18.52
CA SER A 138 -3.51 -1.39 17.17
C SER A 138 -3.39 0.13 17.10
N THR A 139 -4.31 0.88 17.71
CA THR A 139 -4.27 2.35 17.74
C THR A 139 -3.03 2.84 18.46
N ASN A 140 -2.72 2.26 19.62
CA ASN A 140 -1.51 2.58 20.37
C ASN A 140 -0.24 2.38 19.52
N ARG A 141 -0.07 1.18 18.93
CA ARG A 141 1.10 0.89 18.09
C ARG A 141 1.19 1.80 16.88
N LYS A 142 0.06 2.08 16.22
CA LYS A 142 -0.01 3.02 15.11
C LYS A 142 0.47 4.41 15.51
N SER A 143 0.04 4.93 16.66
CA SER A 143 0.50 6.23 17.16
C SER A 143 2.00 6.25 17.42
N ILE A 144 2.55 5.19 18.02
CA ILE A 144 4.00 5.05 18.25
C ILE A 144 4.77 5.08 16.91
N LEU A 145 4.33 4.30 15.92
CA LEU A 145 4.97 4.27 14.60
C LEU A 145 4.88 5.62 13.90
N GLN A 146 3.72 6.30 13.93
CA GLN A 146 3.55 7.61 13.34
C GLN A 146 4.50 8.66 13.94
N ILE A 147 4.74 8.60 15.26
CA ILE A 147 5.70 9.47 15.92
C ILE A 147 7.12 9.16 15.44
N PHE A 148 7.53 7.89 15.42
CA PHE A 148 8.85 7.55 14.88
C PHE A 148 9.02 7.93 13.41
N MET A 149 7.97 7.83 12.60
CA MET A 149 8.01 8.30 11.21
C MET A 149 8.21 9.81 11.14
N ALA A 150 7.55 10.59 11.99
CA ALA A 150 7.78 12.03 12.07
C ALA A 150 9.22 12.35 12.49
N MET A 151 9.79 11.61 13.46
CA MET A 151 11.19 11.76 13.87
C MET A 151 12.19 11.36 12.78
N ALA A 152 11.89 10.28 12.03
CA ALA A 152 12.73 9.81 10.94
C ALA A 152 12.84 10.86 9.82
N ARG A 153 11.75 11.57 9.51
CA ARG A 153 11.75 12.70 8.56
C ARG A 153 12.61 13.87 9.02
N LEU A 154 12.90 13.98 10.32
CA LEU A 154 13.82 14.96 10.90
C LEU A 154 15.26 14.43 11.04
N GLY A 155 15.55 13.24 10.49
CA GLY A 155 16.89 12.64 10.48
C GLY A 155 17.14 11.60 11.58
N GLN A 156 16.19 11.37 12.49
CA GLN A 156 16.33 10.37 13.57
C GLN A 156 15.59 9.07 13.21
N VAL A 157 16.21 8.25 12.36
CA VAL A 157 15.60 7.01 11.86
C VAL A 157 15.79 5.86 12.85
N HIS A 158 14.70 5.37 13.43
CA HIS A 158 14.71 4.20 14.31
C HIS A 158 15.12 2.92 13.53
N PRO A 159 15.94 2.01 14.10
CA PRO A 159 16.40 0.78 13.41
C PRO A 159 15.28 -0.07 12.81
N TYR A 160 14.09 -0.04 13.43
CA TYR A 160 12.89 -0.70 12.94
C TYR A 160 12.55 -0.35 11.48
N PHE A 161 12.78 0.89 11.05
CA PHE A 161 12.51 1.36 9.68
C PHE A 161 13.67 1.16 8.71
N LYS A 162 14.88 0.89 9.21
CA LYS A 162 16.08 0.67 8.39
C LYS A 162 16.19 -0.76 7.83
N ALA A 163 15.24 -1.63 8.17
CA ALA A 163 15.29 -3.07 7.88
C ALA A 163 16.53 -3.79 8.47
N GLU A 164 17.18 -3.20 9.48
CA GLU A 164 18.31 -3.81 10.20
C GLU A 164 17.85 -4.94 11.14
N THR A 165 16.54 -5.04 11.41
CA THR A 165 15.95 -6.12 12.21
C THR A 165 15.24 -7.11 11.27
N PRO A 166 15.51 -8.43 11.38
CA PRO A 166 14.80 -9.43 10.58
C PRO A 166 13.29 -9.27 10.72
N LYS A 167 12.58 -9.14 9.60
CA LYS A 167 11.12 -9.09 9.57
C LYS A 167 10.61 -10.52 9.36
N THR A 168 9.76 -11.00 10.26
CA THR A 168 9.02 -12.25 10.08
C THR A 168 7.63 -11.93 9.55
N CYS A 169 7.10 -12.73 8.61
CA CYS A 169 5.73 -12.55 8.13
C CYS A 169 4.70 -13.02 9.16
N THR A 170 4.45 -12.17 10.15
CA THR A 170 3.44 -12.37 11.19
C THR A 170 2.48 -11.19 11.18
N GLY A 171 1.26 -11.38 11.69
CA GLY A 171 0.09 -10.52 11.41
C GLY A 171 0.18 -9.03 11.75
N TRP A 172 1.25 -8.54 12.40
CA TRP A 172 1.45 -7.12 12.68
C TRP A 172 2.48 -6.44 11.82
N LEU A 173 3.40 -7.19 11.20
CA LEU A 173 4.16 -6.66 10.07
C LEU A 173 3.18 -6.07 9.06
N THR A 174 2.01 -6.68 8.92
CA THR A 174 0.90 -6.26 8.09
C THR A 174 0.25 -4.94 8.51
N SER A 175 -0.13 -4.78 9.78
CA SER A 175 -0.69 -3.51 10.29
C SER A 175 0.34 -2.37 10.24
N ASP A 176 1.59 -2.67 10.55
CA ASP A 176 2.69 -1.71 10.48
C ASP A 176 2.99 -1.31 9.05
N THR A 177 2.99 -2.29 8.13
CA THR A 177 3.18 -2.05 6.69
C THR A 177 2.09 -1.16 6.14
N GLN A 178 0.82 -1.38 6.51
CA GLN A 178 -0.26 -0.45 6.15
C GLN A 178 -0.01 0.95 6.70
N THR A 179 0.36 1.07 7.97
CA THR A 179 0.60 2.38 8.61
C THR A 179 1.71 3.15 7.91
N VAL A 180 2.84 2.49 7.63
CA VAL A 180 4.00 3.11 6.99
C VAL A 180 3.75 3.35 5.51
N GLY A 181 3.32 2.32 4.78
CA GLY A 181 3.18 2.35 3.33
C GLY A 181 2.09 3.30 2.86
N TYR A 182 0.98 3.44 3.59
CA TYR A 182 -0.06 4.44 3.27
C TYR A 182 0.35 5.87 3.58
N ALA A 183 1.34 6.08 4.46
CA ALA A 183 1.86 7.41 4.78
C ALA A 183 3.04 7.82 3.88
N MET A 184 3.50 6.96 2.95
CA MET A 184 4.55 7.28 1.99
C MET A 184 3.96 7.99 0.77
N GLU A 185 4.16 9.32 0.70
CA GLU A 185 3.63 10.16 -0.39
C GLU A 185 4.66 11.12 -1.00
N THR A 186 5.74 11.42 -0.28
CA THR A 186 6.68 12.50 -0.61
C THR A 186 8.12 12.01 -0.72
N GLU A 187 9.01 12.87 -1.21
CA GLU A 187 10.46 12.58 -1.26
C GLU A 187 11.04 12.30 0.14
N ALA A 188 10.55 12.98 1.18
CA ALA A 188 10.98 12.74 2.56
C ALA A 188 10.63 11.32 3.06
N ASP A 189 9.62 10.67 2.45
CA ASP A 189 9.18 9.34 2.84
C ASP A 189 10.00 8.22 2.22
N LEU A 190 10.91 8.56 1.29
CA LEU A 190 11.78 7.60 0.63
C LEU A 190 12.69 6.85 1.61
N ILE A 191 12.91 7.41 2.82
CA ILE A 191 13.63 6.79 3.94
C ILE A 191 12.94 5.52 4.48
N PHE A 192 11.64 5.33 4.22
CA PHE A 192 10.86 4.16 4.66
C PHE A 192 10.81 3.03 3.64
N ARG A 193 11.38 3.22 2.43
CA ARG A 193 11.47 2.15 1.41
C ARG A 193 12.12 0.87 1.94
N PRO A 194 13.23 0.91 2.70
CA PRO A 194 13.83 -0.30 3.25
C PRO A 194 12.86 -1.12 4.10
N PHE A 195 12.04 -0.45 4.93
CA PHE A 195 11.03 -1.11 5.75
C PHE A 195 9.97 -1.83 4.92
N ILE A 196 9.40 -1.14 3.93
CA ILE A 196 8.35 -1.70 3.08
C ILE A 196 8.87 -2.85 2.22
N ASP A 197 10.08 -2.71 1.68
CA ASP A 197 10.71 -3.78 0.92
C ASP A 197 10.95 -5.00 1.81
N ALA A 198 11.55 -4.82 2.99
CA ALA A 198 11.81 -5.93 3.92
C ALA A 198 10.51 -6.59 4.40
N ALA A 199 9.44 -5.82 4.59
CA ALA A 199 8.14 -6.35 4.97
C ALA A 199 7.52 -7.20 3.86
N ALA A 200 7.59 -6.72 2.61
CA ALA A 200 7.12 -7.44 1.44
C ALA A 200 7.94 -8.73 1.21
N GLU A 201 9.26 -8.67 1.30
CA GLU A 201 10.14 -9.84 1.17
C GLU A 201 9.89 -10.89 2.26
N ALA A 202 9.72 -10.46 3.52
CA ALA A 202 9.40 -11.37 4.60
C ALA A 202 8.11 -12.16 4.33
N CYS A 203 7.12 -11.50 3.72
CA CYS A 203 5.83 -12.09 3.35
C CYS A 203 5.76 -12.67 1.94
N ARG A 204 6.90 -12.79 1.23
CA ARG A 204 6.95 -13.36 -0.11
C ARG A 204 6.74 -14.88 -0.12
N GLY A 205 7.15 -15.58 0.95
CA GLY A 205 7.11 -17.05 1.07
C GLY A 205 5.74 -17.67 1.32
N GLU A 206 5.74 -18.97 1.64
CA GLU A 206 4.54 -19.76 1.96
C GLU A 206 3.92 -19.32 3.30
N GLY A 207 2.68 -18.86 3.24
CA GLY A 207 1.90 -18.33 4.36
C GLY A 207 0.58 -17.78 3.83
N ASN A 208 -0.33 -17.36 4.70
CA ASN A 208 -1.60 -16.75 4.28
C ASN A 208 -1.54 -15.22 4.18
N ASP A 209 -0.58 -14.59 4.86
CA ASP A 209 -0.47 -13.14 4.85
C ASP A 209 0.25 -12.67 3.59
N ARG A 210 -0.41 -11.81 2.83
CA ARG A 210 0.07 -11.24 1.57
C ARG A 210 -0.06 -9.72 1.55
N LEU A 211 -0.72 -9.12 2.54
CA LEU A 211 -1.01 -7.69 2.55
C LEU A 211 0.25 -6.81 2.44
N PRO A 212 1.41 -7.15 3.04
CA PRO A 212 2.62 -6.36 2.84
C PRO A 212 3.05 -6.21 1.36
N LEU A 213 2.87 -7.25 0.53
CA LEU A 213 3.15 -7.19 -0.91
C LEU A 213 2.22 -6.18 -1.60
N ALA A 214 0.91 -6.22 -1.30
CA ALA A 214 -0.07 -5.28 -1.85
C ALA A 214 0.25 -3.83 -1.49
N VAL A 215 0.55 -3.58 -0.21
CA VAL A 215 0.87 -2.22 0.28
C VAL A 215 2.18 -1.72 -0.32
N ALA A 216 3.20 -2.58 -0.47
CA ALA A 216 4.46 -2.22 -1.09
C ALA A 216 4.26 -1.82 -2.56
N SER A 217 3.52 -2.61 -3.33
CA SER A 217 3.14 -2.27 -4.70
C SER A 217 2.46 -0.90 -4.79
N GLN A 218 1.43 -0.67 -3.97
CA GLN A 218 0.70 0.61 -3.96
C GLN A 218 1.54 1.79 -3.48
N ALA A 219 2.47 1.60 -2.54
CA ALA A 219 3.34 2.66 -2.03
C ALA A 219 4.28 3.18 -3.14
N TYR A 220 4.87 2.27 -3.92
CA TYR A 220 5.73 2.67 -5.05
C TYR A 220 4.93 3.40 -6.15
N VAL A 221 3.73 2.92 -6.47
CA VAL A 221 2.84 3.63 -7.42
C VAL A 221 2.50 5.03 -6.92
N ARG A 222 2.14 5.18 -5.62
CA ARG A 222 1.89 6.50 -5.01
C ARG A 222 3.09 7.43 -5.13
N LEU A 223 4.30 6.95 -4.83
CA LEU A 223 5.52 7.77 -4.92
C LEU A 223 5.78 8.28 -6.34
N VAL A 224 5.54 7.44 -7.36
CA VAL A 224 5.69 7.83 -8.78
C VAL A 224 4.64 8.87 -9.17
N GLU A 225 3.36 8.62 -8.89
CA GLU A 225 2.27 9.53 -9.25
C GLU A 225 2.38 10.91 -8.58
N ARG A 226 2.88 10.95 -7.35
CA ARG A 226 3.11 12.19 -6.59
C ARG A 226 4.38 12.94 -7.02
N GLY A 227 5.17 12.38 -7.93
CA GLY A 227 6.44 12.99 -8.36
C GLY A 227 7.52 12.98 -7.27
N ALA A 228 7.43 12.09 -6.30
CA ALA A 228 8.44 11.94 -5.24
C ALA A 228 9.77 11.35 -5.75
N LEU A 229 9.77 10.79 -6.96
CA LEU A 229 10.94 10.26 -7.65
C LEU A 229 11.21 11.12 -8.90
N THR A 230 12.37 11.76 -8.94
CA THR A 230 12.71 12.75 -9.97
C THR A 230 13.50 12.16 -11.15
N PHE A 231 14.31 11.13 -10.91
CA PHE A 231 15.12 10.49 -11.96
C PHE A 231 14.37 9.36 -12.66
N ARG A 232 14.44 9.32 -14.00
CA ARG A 232 13.83 8.25 -14.82
C ARG A 232 14.24 6.85 -14.34
N SER A 233 15.52 6.65 -14.00
CA SER A 233 16.01 5.36 -13.50
C SER A 233 15.35 4.93 -12.19
N ASP A 234 15.03 5.87 -11.31
CA ASP A 234 14.43 5.58 -10.01
C ASP A 234 12.94 5.30 -10.15
N VAL A 235 12.26 6.02 -11.04
CA VAL A 235 10.88 5.72 -11.45
C VAL A 235 10.80 4.31 -12.04
N SER A 236 11.69 3.96 -12.97
CA SER A 236 11.71 2.61 -13.57
C SER A 236 11.94 1.51 -12.52
N LYS A 237 12.92 1.68 -11.63
CA LYS A 237 13.17 0.72 -10.53
C LYS A 237 11.98 0.58 -9.59
N ALA A 238 11.32 1.68 -9.24
CA ALA A 238 10.14 1.67 -8.38
C ALA A 238 8.96 0.93 -9.03
N LEU A 239 8.68 1.20 -10.30
CA LEU A 239 7.58 0.55 -11.02
C LEU A 239 7.85 -0.95 -11.26
N LEU A 240 9.10 -1.35 -11.53
CA LEU A 240 9.48 -2.75 -11.62
C LEU A 240 9.30 -3.48 -10.28
N LYS A 241 9.70 -2.86 -9.15
CA LYS A 241 9.41 -3.41 -7.81
C LYS A 241 7.91 -3.50 -7.55
N ALA A 242 7.15 -2.47 -7.90
CA ALA A 242 5.70 -2.48 -7.71
C ALA A 242 5.02 -3.62 -8.48
N ARG A 243 5.50 -3.91 -9.69
CA ARG A 243 5.09 -5.05 -10.51
C ARG A 243 5.44 -6.38 -9.86
N ASP A 244 6.68 -6.55 -9.43
CA ASP A 244 7.15 -7.76 -8.78
C ASP A 244 6.31 -8.09 -7.52
N TYR A 245 6.03 -7.10 -6.67
CA TYR A 245 5.17 -7.27 -5.51
C TYR A 245 3.71 -7.57 -5.86
N ARG A 246 3.16 -6.93 -6.90
CA ARG A 246 1.83 -7.26 -7.41
C ARG A 246 1.77 -8.72 -7.87
N ASP A 247 2.72 -9.13 -8.70
CA ASP A 247 2.71 -10.46 -9.31
C ASP A 247 2.84 -11.54 -8.23
N ALA A 248 3.71 -11.33 -7.23
CA ALA A 248 3.78 -12.15 -6.03
C ALA A 248 2.45 -12.19 -5.25
N TYR A 249 1.80 -11.04 -5.04
CA TYR A 249 0.51 -10.96 -4.35
C TYR A 249 -0.61 -11.76 -5.05
N LEU A 250 -0.74 -11.57 -6.36
CA LEU A 250 -1.81 -12.13 -7.17
C LEU A 250 -1.64 -13.64 -7.38
N SER A 251 -0.39 -14.12 -7.44
CA SER A 251 -0.11 -15.56 -7.55
C SER A 251 -0.70 -16.41 -6.42
N ARG A 252 -0.97 -15.81 -5.25
CA ARG A 252 -1.42 -16.49 -4.02
C ARG A 252 -2.93 -16.44 -3.77
N GLY A 253 -3.73 -15.84 -4.65
CA GLY A 253 -5.18 -15.78 -4.45
C GLY A 253 -5.93 -14.71 -5.23
N GLY A 254 -5.34 -14.19 -6.31
CA GLY A 254 -5.95 -13.16 -7.15
C GLY A 254 -6.29 -11.87 -6.38
N PHE A 255 -7.24 -11.12 -6.95
CA PHE A 255 -7.69 -9.83 -6.42
C PHE A 255 -8.61 -9.97 -5.20
N ASP A 256 -8.50 -9.04 -4.26
CA ASP A 256 -9.40 -8.91 -3.11
C ASP A 256 -9.49 -7.44 -2.65
N PHE A 257 -9.99 -7.22 -1.42
CA PHE A 257 -10.15 -5.88 -0.87
C PHE A 257 -8.83 -5.16 -0.54
N HIS A 258 -7.72 -5.89 -0.42
CA HIS A 258 -6.40 -5.32 -0.14
C HIS A 258 -5.65 -4.95 -1.42
N TYR A 259 -5.91 -5.66 -2.51
CA TYR A 259 -5.37 -5.33 -3.83
C TYR A 259 -6.41 -5.64 -4.91
N SER A 260 -7.01 -4.60 -5.45
CA SER A 260 -8.11 -4.68 -6.39
C SER A 260 -7.63 -4.63 -7.84
N LYS A 261 -8.53 -4.93 -8.79
CA LYS A 261 -8.29 -4.73 -10.23
C LYS A 261 -7.95 -3.27 -10.53
N PHE A 262 -8.52 -2.32 -9.78
CA PHE A 262 -8.20 -0.89 -9.93
C PHE A 262 -6.75 -0.58 -9.56
N ASP A 263 -6.20 -1.22 -8.52
CA ASP A 263 -4.80 -1.03 -8.12
C ASP A 263 -3.84 -1.58 -9.19
N ALA A 264 -4.15 -2.75 -9.76
CA ALA A 264 -3.39 -3.29 -10.89
C ALA A 264 -3.45 -2.38 -12.12
N ASP A 265 -4.64 -1.90 -12.50
CA ASP A 265 -4.81 -1.02 -13.65
C ASP A 265 -4.08 0.32 -13.46
N ARG A 266 -4.03 0.82 -12.22
CA ARG A 266 -3.27 2.01 -11.86
C ARG A 266 -1.76 1.80 -12.03
N LEU A 267 -1.22 0.66 -11.59
CA LEU A 267 0.16 0.30 -11.85
C LEU A 267 0.43 0.16 -13.36
N ASP A 268 -0.45 -0.53 -14.10
CA ASP A 268 -0.29 -0.72 -15.54
C ASP A 268 -0.25 0.63 -16.29
N ARG A 269 -1.06 1.62 -15.89
CA ARG A 269 -0.99 2.98 -16.45
C ARG A 269 0.37 3.64 -16.24
N GLU A 270 0.91 3.59 -15.02
CA GLU A 270 2.21 4.21 -14.73
C GLU A 270 3.36 3.47 -15.42
N LEU A 271 3.30 2.14 -15.54
CA LEU A 271 4.25 1.34 -16.33
C LEU A 271 4.30 1.78 -17.80
N ARG A 272 3.14 2.05 -18.41
CA ARG A 272 3.06 2.55 -19.79
C ARG A 272 3.54 3.98 -19.92
N LYS A 273 3.02 4.87 -19.08
CA LYS A 273 3.32 6.31 -19.07
C LYS A 273 4.81 6.61 -18.93
N HIS A 274 5.53 5.78 -18.18
CA HIS A 274 6.97 5.92 -17.97
C HIS A 274 7.83 4.99 -18.85
N GLU A 275 7.23 4.37 -19.87
CA GLU A 275 7.90 3.50 -20.85
C GLU A 275 8.69 2.34 -20.21
N VAL A 276 8.25 1.85 -19.05
CA VAL A 276 8.88 0.73 -18.33
C VAL A 276 8.39 -0.59 -18.89
N ASP A 277 7.08 -0.69 -19.10
CA ASP A 277 6.45 -1.77 -19.84
C ASP A 277 5.31 -1.17 -20.69
N PRO A 278 5.60 -0.85 -21.96
CA PRO A 278 4.61 -0.30 -22.88
C PRO A 278 3.38 -1.20 -23.08
N MET A 279 3.50 -2.51 -22.80
CA MET A 279 2.45 -3.51 -23.00
C MET A 279 1.68 -3.83 -21.72
N ALA A 280 2.04 -3.21 -20.58
CA ALA A 280 1.40 -3.47 -19.30
C ALA A 280 -0.12 -3.29 -19.40
N GLY A 281 -0.88 -4.24 -18.85
CA GLY A 281 -2.35 -4.20 -18.87
C GLY A 281 -2.99 -4.47 -20.23
N ARG A 282 -2.29 -5.00 -21.23
CA ARG A 282 -2.91 -5.46 -22.47
C ARG A 282 -3.84 -6.65 -22.20
N LEU A 283 -5.03 -6.61 -22.79
CA LEU A 283 -5.99 -7.71 -22.81
C LEU A 283 -5.78 -8.56 -24.05
N ALA A 284 -5.95 -9.87 -23.90
CA ALA A 284 -6.05 -10.77 -25.04
C ALA A 284 -7.35 -10.50 -25.83
N ARG A 285 -7.38 -10.80 -27.13
CA ARG A 285 -8.50 -10.43 -28.03
C ARG A 285 -9.83 -11.01 -27.56
N GLU A 286 -9.82 -12.23 -27.05
CA GLU A 286 -10.96 -12.93 -26.48
C GLU A 286 -11.56 -12.22 -25.24
N GLN A 287 -10.80 -11.33 -24.60
CA GLN A 287 -11.24 -10.57 -23.44
C GLN A 287 -11.80 -9.18 -23.79
N TRP A 288 -11.66 -8.72 -25.03
CA TRP A 288 -12.03 -7.35 -25.41
C TRP A 288 -13.53 -7.09 -25.25
N PHE A 289 -14.37 -8.09 -25.52
CA PHE A 289 -15.83 -7.97 -25.56
C PHE A 289 -16.54 -8.61 -24.36
N THR A 290 -15.81 -8.99 -23.32
CA THR A 290 -16.43 -9.51 -22.09
C THR A 290 -17.05 -8.37 -21.29
N ASP A 291 -18.16 -8.63 -20.59
CA ASP A 291 -18.82 -7.62 -19.76
C ASP A 291 -17.90 -6.99 -18.70
N GLU A 292 -16.83 -7.68 -18.31
CA GLU A 292 -15.84 -7.18 -17.37
C GLU A 292 -15.00 -6.03 -17.93
N HIS A 293 -14.53 -6.14 -19.18
CA HIS A 293 -13.51 -5.26 -19.75
C HIS A 293 -14.05 -4.30 -20.79
N PHE A 294 -15.25 -4.58 -21.30
CA PHE A 294 -15.83 -3.86 -22.39
C PHE A 294 -16.09 -2.38 -22.05
N ALA A 295 -15.84 -1.49 -23.02
CA ALA A 295 -15.93 -0.03 -22.90
C ALA A 295 -15.00 0.63 -21.84
N ARG A 296 -14.00 -0.09 -21.32
CA ARG A 296 -12.99 0.47 -20.41
C ARG A 296 -11.73 0.94 -21.16
N GLU A 297 -10.99 1.86 -20.53
CA GLU A 297 -9.68 2.34 -20.99
C GLU A 297 -8.74 1.20 -21.41
N LYS A 298 -8.77 0.09 -20.66
CA LYS A 298 -7.93 -1.10 -20.90
C LYS A 298 -8.22 -1.79 -22.24
N MET A 299 -9.50 -1.90 -22.62
CA MET A 299 -9.90 -2.44 -23.92
C MET A 299 -9.50 -1.48 -25.05
N GLN A 300 -9.73 -0.19 -24.88
CA GLN A 300 -9.34 0.83 -25.86
C GLN A 300 -7.82 0.83 -26.10
N PHE A 301 -7.02 0.76 -25.03
CA PHE A 301 -5.58 0.62 -25.13
C PHE A 301 -5.16 -0.66 -25.86
N SER A 302 -5.77 -1.81 -25.52
CA SER A 302 -5.45 -3.09 -26.14
C SER A 302 -5.78 -3.11 -27.64
N LEU A 303 -6.90 -2.49 -28.00
CA LEU A 303 -7.32 -2.32 -29.39
C LEU A 303 -6.41 -1.37 -30.16
N ALA A 304 -6.04 -0.22 -29.56
CA ALA A 304 -5.10 0.72 -30.16
C ALA A 304 -3.72 0.07 -30.39
N TRP A 305 -3.26 -0.72 -29.42
CA TRP A 305 -2.02 -1.47 -29.55
C TRP A 305 -2.09 -2.50 -30.69
N ALA A 306 -3.17 -3.28 -30.76
CA ALA A 306 -3.33 -4.28 -31.82
C ALA A 306 -3.44 -3.65 -33.22
N LEU A 307 -4.15 -2.52 -33.34
CA LEU A 307 -4.17 -1.71 -34.57
C LEU A 307 -2.76 -1.24 -34.94
N SER A 308 -1.99 -0.78 -33.96
CA SER A 308 -0.61 -0.36 -34.19
C SER A 308 0.30 -1.52 -34.62
N GLU A 309 0.14 -2.72 -34.05
CA GLU A 309 0.88 -3.93 -34.45
C GLU A 309 0.50 -4.39 -35.86
N GLU A 310 -0.79 -4.38 -36.20
CA GLU A 310 -1.28 -4.74 -37.53
C GLU A 310 -0.69 -3.80 -38.60
N TRP A 311 -0.69 -2.49 -38.34
CA TRP A 311 -0.09 -1.55 -39.26
C TRP A 311 1.43 -1.74 -39.38
N ALA A 312 2.15 -2.04 -38.28
CA ALA A 312 3.59 -2.32 -38.34
C ALA A 312 3.91 -3.49 -39.29
N ALA A 313 3.14 -4.58 -39.20
CA ALA A 313 3.30 -5.74 -40.06
C ALA A 313 3.00 -5.42 -41.53
N ILE A 314 2.04 -4.52 -41.79
CA ILE A 314 1.73 -4.02 -43.15
C ILE A 314 2.86 -3.12 -43.67
N SER A 315 3.33 -2.18 -42.85
CA SER A 315 4.43 -1.26 -43.17
C SER A 315 5.73 -1.99 -43.48
N GLU A 316 6.03 -3.08 -42.78
CA GLU A 316 7.18 -3.93 -43.08
C GLU A 316 7.08 -4.52 -44.50
N LYS A 317 5.92 -5.04 -44.90
CA LYS A 317 5.70 -5.59 -46.25
C LYS A 317 5.75 -4.50 -47.32
N LEU A 318 5.23 -3.31 -47.03
CA LEU A 318 5.33 -2.14 -47.92
C LEU A 318 6.79 -1.72 -48.12
N ALA A 319 7.56 -1.64 -47.04
CA ALA A 319 8.99 -1.28 -47.09
C ALA A 319 9.82 -2.29 -47.89
N LYS A 320 9.43 -3.57 -47.86
CA LYS A 320 10.03 -4.64 -48.66
C LYS A 320 9.51 -4.71 -50.11
N GLY A 321 8.50 -3.92 -50.47
CA GLY A 321 7.86 -3.96 -51.79
C GLY A 321 7.05 -5.24 -52.05
N GLU A 322 6.68 -5.97 -51.01
CA GLU A 322 5.90 -7.22 -51.13
C GLU A 322 4.43 -6.95 -51.42
N ILE A 323 3.94 -5.77 -51.04
CA ILE A 323 2.57 -5.31 -51.28
C ILE A 323 2.58 -3.82 -51.66
N GLU A 324 1.54 -3.39 -52.36
CA GLU A 324 1.27 -1.98 -52.67
C GLU A 324 0.48 -1.30 -51.54
N LEU A 325 0.56 0.04 -51.44
CA LEU A 325 -0.14 0.81 -50.40
C LEU A 325 -1.65 0.54 -50.37
N ALA A 326 -2.28 0.38 -51.54
CA ALA A 326 -3.71 0.07 -51.64
C ALA A 326 -4.05 -1.33 -51.06
N ALA A 327 -3.18 -2.32 -51.28
CA ALA A 327 -3.33 -3.65 -50.71
C ALA A 327 -3.11 -3.62 -49.19
N GLY A 328 -2.12 -2.86 -48.71
CA GLY A 328 -1.91 -2.60 -47.29
C GLY A 328 -3.12 -1.94 -46.62
N GLY A 329 -3.67 -0.88 -47.23
CA GLY A 329 -4.88 -0.22 -46.75
C GLY A 329 -6.09 -1.14 -46.70
N THR A 330 -6.22 -2.08 -47.64
CA THR A 330 -7.27 -3.11 -47.64
C THR A 330 -7.09 -4.10 -46.49
N GLN A 331 -5.86 -4.57 -46.21
CA GLN A 331 -5.57 -5.46 -45.08
C GLN A 331 -5.92 -4.79 -43.74
N TYR A 332 -5.49 -3.54 -43.55
CA TYR A 332 -5.76 -2.79 -42.34
C TYR A 332 -7.27 -2.55 -42.13
N THR A 333 -7.99 -2.27 -43.23
CA THR A 333 -9.44 -2.10 -43.20
C THR A 333 -10.16 -3.40 -42.83
N ARG A 334 -9.71 -4.55 -43.36
CA ARG A 334 -10.28 -5.86 -42.98
C ARG A 334 -10.12 -6.12 -41.50
N PHE A 335 -8.95 -5.86 -40.92
CA PHE A 335 -8.74 -6.01 -39.48
C PHE A 335 -9.75 -5.18 -38.67
N VAL A 336 -9.99 -3.92 -39.04
CA VAL A 336 -11.00 -3.07 -38.38
C VAL A 336 -12.42 -3.65 -38.52
N TYR A 337 -12.77 -4.19 -39.67
CA TYR A 337 -14.06 -4.85 -39.87
C TYR A 337 -14.20 -6.14 -39.07
N ASP A 338 -13.13 -6.92 -38.93
CA ASP A 338 -13.13 -8.13 -38.12
C ASP A 338 -13.42 -7.78 -36.65
N VAL A 339 -12.79 -6.73 -36.11
CA VAL A 339 -13.10 -6.22 -34.77
C VAL A 339 -14.55 -5.74 -34.64
N LEU A 340 -15.09 -5.07 -35.66
CA LEU A 340 -16.51 -4.66 -35.68
C LEU A 340 -17.46 -5.86 -35.66
N ASN A 341 -17.12 -6.92 -36.40
CA ASN A 341 -17.90 -8.16 -36.43
C ASN A 341 -17.83 -8.89 -35.10
N ASP A 342 -16.65 -9.02 -34.49
CA ASP A 342 -16.49 -9.59 -33.14
C ASP A 342 -17.39 -8.85 -32.13
N GLY A 343 -17.39 -7.52 -32.18
CA GLY A 343 -18.25 -6.68 -31.34
C GLY A 343 -19.74 -6.86 -31.62
N ARG A 344 -20.14 -7.09 -32.87
CA ARG A 344 -21.54 -7.38 -33.24
C ARG A 344 -21.97 -8.76 -32.73
N GLU A 345 -21.14 -9.78 -32.89
CA GLU A 345 -21.41 -11.13 -32.40
C GLU A 345 -21.55 -11.16 -30.87
N ALA A 346 -20.78 -10.33 -30.16
CA ALA A 346 -20.91 -10.12 -28.73
C ALA A 346 -22.14 -9.25 -28.32
N GLY A 347 -22.93 -8.74 -29.27
CA GLY A 347 -24.07 -7.87 -29.00
C GLY A 347 -23.70 -6.44 -28.55
N LYS A 348 -22.50 -5.97 -28.89
CA LYS A 348 -21.92 -4.69 -28.43
C LYS A 348 -21.46 -3.77 -29.57
N GLU A 349 -22.20 -3.75 -30.68
CA GLU A 349 -21.77 -3.07 -31.92
C GLU A 349 -21.55 -1.56 -31.75
N ALA A 350 -22.43 -0.86 -31.03
CA ALA A 350 -22.39 0.60 -30.90
C ALA A 350 -21.16 1.06 -30.09
N GLU A 351 -20.85 0.35 -29.03
CA GLU A 351 -19.73 0.63 -28.15
C GLU A 351 -18.40 0.18 -28.75
N THR A 352 -18.40 -0.90 -29.54
CA THR A 352 -17.22 -1.32 -30.33
C THR A 352 -16.83 -0.25 -31.33
N LYS A 353 -17.83 0.35 -32.00
CA LYS A 353 -17.65 1.51 -32.87
C LYS A 353 -17.03 2.69 -32.13
N ALA A 354 -17.50 2.99 -30.92
CA ALA A 354 -16.94 4.06 -30.11
C ALA A 354 -15.48 3.78 -29.69
N ALA A 355 -15.19 2.56 -29.24
CA ALA A 355 -13.85 2.15 -28.86
C ALA A 355 -12.86 2.19 -30.04
N LEU A 356 -13.27 1.74 -31.22
CA LEU A 356 -12.47 1.83 -32.45
C LEU A 356 -12.14 3.27 -32.82
N ARG A 357 -13.06 4.22 -32.67
CA ARG A 357 -12.76 5.64 -32.94
C ARG A 357 -11.69 6.17 -32.00
N THR A 358 -11.79 5.87 -30.71
CA THR A 358 -10.78 6.25 -29.72
C THR A 358 -9.44 5.60 -30.06
N ALA A 359 -9.43 4.29 -30.32
CA ALA A 359 -8.21 3.54 -30.60
C ALA A 359 -7.51 4.00 -31.90
N LEU A 360 -8.26 4.23 -32.98
CA LEU A 360 -7.73 4.81 -34.22
C LEU A 360 -7.14 6.20 -33.98
N SER A 361 -7.80 7.03 -33.17
CA SER A 361 -7.31 8.36 -32.81
C SER A 361 -6.01 8.28 -32.01
N ASP A 362 -5.93 7.33 -31.06
CA ASP A 362 -4.74 7.13 -30.23
C ASP A 362 -3.53 6.65 -31.06
N VAL A 363 -3.76 5.80 -32.08
CA VAL A 363 -2.71 5.40 -33.04
C VAL A 363 -2.30 6.60 -33.91
N GLN A 364 -3.26 7.31 -34.51
CA GLN A 364 -2.97 8.43 -35.43
C GLN A 364 -2.25 9.60 -34.74
N GLN A 365 -2.54 9.82 -33.45
CA GLN A 365 -1.89 10.85 -32.65
C GLN A 365 -0.61 10.34 -31.96
N SER A 366 -0.18 9.11 -32.25
CA SER A 366 0.96 8.44 -31.62
C SER A 366 0.90 8.40 -30.08
N ARG A 367 -0.31 8.40 -29.50
CA ARG A 367 -0.53 8.20 -28.06
C ARG A 367 -0.33 6.75 -27.66
N VAL A 368 -0.66 5.83 -28.57
CA VAL A 368 -0.33 4.41 -28.46
C VAL A 368 0.44 4.01 -29.71
N ARG A 369 1.65 3.50 -29.52
CA ARG A 369 2.52 3.03 -30.60
C ARG A 369 3.20 1.73 -30.17
N ALA A 370 2.93 0.65 -30.90
CA ALA A 370 3.56 -0.64 -30.67
C ALA A 370 5.07 -0.54 -30.88
N ILE A 371 5.85 -1.38 -30.18
CA ILE A 371 7.32 -1.38 -30.32
C ILE A 371 7.73 -1.64 -31.78
N ALA A 372 7.02 -2.54 -32.47
CA ALA A 372 7.24 -2.86 -33.88
C ALA A 372 7.05 -1.66 -34.83
N MET A 373 6.36 -0.60 -34.40
CA MET A 373 6.16 0.63 -35.19
C MET A 373 7.33 1.60 -35.10
N ALA A 374 8.39 1.35 -34.32
CA ALA A 374 9.45 2.32 -34.06
C ALA A 374 10.06 2.92 -35.35
N ASP A 375 10.25 2.08 -36.37
CA ASP A 375 10.91 2.46 -37.64
C ASP A 375 9.93 2.75 -38.80
N TYR A 376 8.62 2.71 -38.55
CA TYR A 376 7.59 2.87 -39.58
C TYR A 376 6.74 4.11 -39.40
N GLU A 377 6.29 4.68 -40.52
CA GLU A 377 5.32 5.78 -40.55
C GLU A 377 3.92 5.32 -40.13
N LEU A 378 3.17 6.21 -39.49
CA LEU A 378 1.78 5.99 -39.11
C LEU A 378 0.87 5.72 -40.34
N PRO A 379 -0.33 5.16 -40.14
CA PRO A 379 -1.30 5.02 -41.22
C PRO A 379 -1.53 6.36 -41.94
N PRO A 380 -1.61 6.36 -43.29
CA PRO A 380 -1.90 7.57 -44.04
C PRO A 380 -3.21 8.21 -43.60
N GLN A 381 -3.25 9.55 -43.59
CA GLN A 381 -4.40 10.31 -43.11
C GLN A 381 -5.73 9.91 -43.80
N TRP A 382 -5.70 9.64 -45.12
CA TRP A 382 -6.89 9.21 -45.86
C TRP A 382 -7.47 7.89 -45.35
N LEU A 383 -6.61 6.96 -44.92
CA LEU A 383 -7.00 5.64 -44.41
C LEU A 383 -7.63 5.81 -43.03
N TYR A 384 -7.01 6.62 -42.17
CA TYR A 384 -7.59 7.01 -40.88
C TYR A 384 -8.97 7.67 -41.04
N ASP A 385 -9.09 8.68 -41.90
CA ASP A 385 -10.35 9.41 -42.12
C ASP A 385 -11.47 8.50 -42.64
N MET A 386 -11.13 7.55 -43.52
CA MET A 386 -12.05 6.53 -44.00
C MET A 386 -12.50 5.60 -42.87
N LEU A 387 -11.57 5.04 -42.09
CA LEU A 387 -11.90 4.11 -41.00
C LEU A 387 -12.69 4.79 -39.87
N MET A 388 -12.44 6.06 -39.60
CA MET A 388 -13.25 6.86 -38.67
C MET A 388 -14.70 6.99 -39.13
N LYS A 389 -14.95 7.13 -40.45
CA LYS A 389 -16.29 7.13 -41.04
C LYS A 389 -16.93 5.74 -41.01
N THR A 390 -16.15 4.69 -41.24
CA THR A 390 -16.62 3.29 -41.17
C THR A 390 -17.06 2.93 -39.75
N ALA A 391 -16.27 3.30 -38.74
CA ALA A 391 -16.65 3.20 -37.34
C ALA A 391 -17.83 4.13 -36.97
N ALA A 392 -18.23 5.06 -37.84
CA ALA A 392 -19.40 5.93 -37.66
C ALA A 392 -20.69 5.42 -38.34
N ALA A 393 -20.60 4.44 -39.23
CA ALA A 393 -21.79 3.93 -39.93
C ALA A 393 -22.75 3.23 -38.94
N PRO A 394 -24.09 3.46 -39.02
CA PRO A 394 -25.06 2.79 -38.16
C PRO A 394 -25.02 1.26 -38.35
N PRO A 395 -25.52 0.46 -37.38
CA PRO A 395 -25.64 -0.98 -37.58
C PRO A 395 -26.47 -1.24 -38.83
N GLY A 396 -25.88 -1.92 -39.81
CA GLY A 396 -26.62 -2.36 -40.99
C GLY A 396 -27.62 -3.41 -40.56
N GLY A 397 -28.89 -3.03 -40.45
CA GLY A 397 -30.00 -3.97 -40.35
C GLY A 397 -30.16 -4.69 -41.68
N ASN A 398 -30.07 -6.02 -41.63
CA ASN A 398 -30.75 -6.88 -42.61
C ASN A 398 -32.15 -7.18 -42.09
#